data_AF-A0A3E5BL31-F1
#
_entry.id   AF-A0A3E5BL31-F1
#
_cell.length_a   1.000
_cell.length_b   1.000
_cell.length_c   1.000
_cell.angle_alpha   90.00
_cell.angle_beta   90.00
_cell.angle_gamma   90.00
#
_symmetry.space_group_name_H-M   'P 1'
#
loop_
_entity.id
_entity.type
_entity.pdbx_description
1 polymer ?
#
loop_
_entity_poly.entity_id
_entity_poly.type
_entity_poly.pdbx_seq_one_letter_code
_entity_poly.pdbx_strand_id
1 'polypeptide(L)'
;MIAKRVYLIFISILATIFPAIAQHILYTELPTQDQLPTAPIYRAFQDKEGYMWYGTGGGGLCRDDGYSIKIFRSDFKTPDLLESNWITCITGDNQYRIWFGTKRGLYLLDKKDYQIRLFGDKEIEHWSIDAILIATDGTI
;
A
#
# COMPACT_ATOMS: atom_id res chain seq x y z
N MET A 1 -11.43 -39.56 -46.14
CA MET A 1 -12.08 -38.64 -45.18
C MET A 1 -12.05 -39.13 -43.73
N ILE A 2 -12.17 -40.43 -43.46
CA ILE A 2 -12.24 -41.00 -42.08
C ILE A 2 -10.93 -40.82 -41.29
N ALA A 3 -9.77 -41.07 -41.90
CA ALA A 3 -8.46 -40.95 -41.24
C ALA A 3 -8.17 -39.53 -40.69
N LYS A 4 -8.61 -38.49 -41.41
CA LYS A 4 -8.43 -37.08 -41.00
C LYS A 4 -9.25 -36.74 -39.75
N ARG A 5 -10.43 -37.35 -39.59
CA ARG A 5 -11.30 -37.17 -38.41
C ARG A 5 -10.74 -37.88 -37.18
N VAL A 6 -10.17 -39.07 -37.36
CA VAL A 6 -9.51 -39.82 -36.27
C VAL A 6 -8.28 -39.06 -35.75
N TYR A 7 -7.49 -38.47 -36.64
CA TYR A 7 -6.31 -37.69 -36.26
C TYR A 7 -6.66 -36.43 -35.45
N LEU A 8 -7.74 -35.73 -35.82
CA LEU A 8 -8.23 -34.57 -35.08
C LEU A 8 -8.75 -34.94 -33.68
N ILE A 9 -9.45 -36.07 -33.56
CA ILE A 9 -9.91 -36.58 -32.25
C ILE A 9 -8.71 -36.93 -31.38
N PHE A 10 -7.68 -37.58 -31.95
CA PHE A 10 -6.47 -37.94 -31.22
C PHE A 10 -5.70 -36.70 -30.71
N ILE A 11 -5.58 -35.65 -31.52
CA ILE A 11 -4.98 -34.37 -31.11
C ILE A 11 -5.80 -33.68 -30.02
N SER A 12 -7.13 -33.69 -30.12
CA SER A 12 -7.99 -33.10 -29.07
C SER A 12 -7.85 -33.83 -27.73
N ILE A 13 -7.71 -35.15 -27.74
CA ILE A 13 -7.51 -35.95 -26.53
C ILE A 13 -6.13 -35.65 -25.92
N LEU A 14 -5.07 -35.60 -26.74
CA LEU A 14 -3.71 -35.22 -26.29
C LEU A 14 -3.65 -33.80 -25.70
N ALA A 15 -4.42 -32.85 -26.24
CA ALA A 15 -4.47 -31.47 -25.71
C ALA A 15 -5.17 -31.38 -24.34
N THR A 16 -6.04 -32.34 -23.99
CA THR A 16 -6.73 -32.37 -22.67
C THR A 16 -5.97 -33.12 -21.58
N ILE A 17 -4.91 -33.86 -21.92
CA ILE A 17 -4.17 -34.71 -20.97
C ILE A 17 -3.07 -33.95 -20.21
N PHE A 18 -2.72 -32.73 -20.65
CA PHE A 18 -1.82 -31.87 -19.87
C PHE A 18 -2.63 -31.08 -18.84
N PRO A 19 -2.57 -31.42 -17.53
CA PRO A 19 -3.15 -30.55 -16.53
C PRO A 19 -2.45 -29.20 -16.60
N ALA A 20 -3.23 -28.12 -16.68
CA ALA A 20 -2.73 -26.79 -16.42
C ALA A 20 -2.36 -26.71 -14.93
N ILE A 21 -1.09 -26.95 -14.60
CA ILE A 21 -0.59 -26.74 -13.25
C ILE A 21 -0.51 -25.23 -13.06
N ALA A 22 -1.36 -24.68 -12.19
CA ALA A 22 -1.24 -23.30 -11.76
C ALA A 22 0.12 -23.11 -11.07
N GLN A 23 0.76 -21.97 -11.30
CA GLN A 23 2.01 -21.63 -10.62
C GLN A 23 1.82 -21.77 -9.10
N HIS A 24 2.70 -22.51 -8.42
CA HIS A 24 2.73 -22.49 -6.96
C HIS A 24 3.15 -21.09 -6.51
N ILE A 25 2.22 -20.35 -5.91
CA ILE A 25 2.51 -19.05 -5.30
C ILE A 25 3.23 -19.33 -3.98
N LEU A 26 4.52 -19.02 -3.95
CA LEU A 26 5.28 -18.96 -2.71
C LEU A 26 4.97 -17.61 -2.05
N TYR A 27 4.49 -17.66 -0.81
CA TYR A 27 4.41 -16.48 0.05
C TYR A 27 5.43 -16.63 1.17
N THR A 28 5.98 -15.50 1.60
CA THR A 28 6.90 -15.44 2.74
C THR A 28 6.32 -14.43 3.71
N GLU A 29 6.27 -14.80 4.98
CA GLU A 29 5.87 -13.86 6.02
C GLU A 29 6.87 -12.71 6.09
N LEU A 30 6.37 -11.52 6.37
CA LEU A 30 7.25 -10.36 6.53
C LEU A 30 8.11 -10.59 7.78
N PRO A 31 9.45 -10.52 7.69
CA PRO A 31 10.31 -10.67 8.86
C PRO A 31 10.00 -9.68 9.98
N THR A 32 9.42 -8.54 9.61
CA THR A 32 9.04 -7.43 10.48
C THR A 32 7.57 -7.49 10.94
N GLN A 33 6.83 -8.56 10.61
CA GLN A 33 5.39 -8.67 10.87
C GLN A 33 5.02 -8.45 12.34
N ASP A 34 5.83 -8.94 13.27
CA ASP A 34 5.59 -8.80 14.72
C ASP A 34 5.72 -7.35 15.22
N GLN A 35 6.33 -6.46 14.43
CA GLN A 35 6.48 -5.04 14.75
C GLN A 35 5.31 -4.19 14.22
N LEU A 36 4.43 -4.76 13.39
CA LEU A 36 3.24 -4.08 12.91
C LEU A 36 2.23 -3.88 14.05
N PRO A 37 1.43 -2.81 14.00
CA PRO A 37 0.29 -2.69 14.90
C PRO A 37 -0.71 -3.83 14.64
N THR A 38 -1.47 -4.22 15.66
CA THR A 38 -2.55 -5.22 15.55
C THR A 38 -3.73 -4.78 14.68
N ALA A 39 -3.66 -3.58 14.10
CA ALA A 39 -4.67 -3.03 13.20
C ALA A 39 -4.53 -3.61 11.78
N PRO A 40 -5.64 -3.83 11.06
CA PRO A 40 -5.59 -4.33 9.68
C PRO A 40 -4.87 -3.35 8.75
N ILE A 41 -4.05 -3.88 7.84
CA ILE A 41 -3.42 -3.12 6.76
C ILE A 41 -4.41 -3.00 5.60
N TYR A 42 -4.68 -1.77 5.17
CA TYR A 42 -5.55 -1.46 4.04
C TYR A 42 -4.82 -0.91 2.83
N ARG A 43 -3.60 -0.39 3.02
CA ARG A 43 -2.80 0.23 1.97
C ARG A 43 -1.36 -0.24 2.08
N ALA A 44 -0.74 -0.50 0.93
CA ALA A 44 0.68 -0.73 0.80
C ALA A 44 1.20 0.15 -0.34
N PHE A 45 2.35 0.79 -0.14
CA PHE A 45 2.99 1.66 -1.10
C PHE A 45 4.51 1.50 -0.98
N GLN A 46 5.22 1.37 -2.10
CA GLN A 46 6.68 1.39 -2.11
C GLN A 46 7.13 2.76 -2.58
N ASP A 47 8.01 3.42 -1.82
CA ASP A 47 8.58 4.69 -2.25
C ASP A 47 9.77 4.51 -3.20
N LYS A 48 10.26 5.62 -3.76
CA LYS A 48 11.37 5.62 -4.74
C LYS A 48 12.71 5.13 -4.17
N GLU A 49 12.83 5.03 -2.85
CA GLU A 49 14.03 4.53 -2.17
C GLU A 49 13.89 3.06 -1.77
N GLY A 50 12.74 2.45 -2.05
CA GLY A 50 12.46 1.03 -1.79
C GLY A 50 11.83 0.76 -0.42
N TYR A 51 11.60 1.78 0.40
CA TYR A 51 10.90 1.61 1.68
C TYR A 51 9.44 1.23 1.43
N MET A 52 8.95 0.29 2.23
CA MET A 52 7.54 -0.08 2.22
C MET A 52 6.78 0.79 3.21
N TRP A 53 5.61 1.25 2.80
CA TRP A 53 4.71 2.06 3.59
C TRP A 53 3.37 1.35 3.70
N TYR A 54 2.89 1.16 4.92
CA TYR A 54 1.62 0.50 5.20
C TYR A 54 0.64 1.46 5.88
N GLY A 55 -0.57 1.54 5.32
CA GLY A 55 -1.65 2.32 5.90
C GLY A 55 -2.61 1.38 6.62
N THR A 56 -2.89 1.68 7.89
CA THR A 56 -3.66 0.78 8.75
C THR A 56 -5.01 1.37 9.17
N GLY A 57 -5.92 0.49 9.59
CA GLY A 57 -7.25 0.82 10.11
C GLY A 57 -7.27 1.36 11.55
N GLY A 58 -6.39 2.31 11.89
CA GLY A 58 -6.32 2.89 13.24
C GLY A 58 -4.98 2.69 13.97
N GLY A 59 -4.05 1.94 13.38
CA GLY A 59 -2.67 1.83 13.87
C GLY A 59 -1.74 2.93 13.37
N GLY A 60 -2.23 3.82 12.48
CA GLY A 60 -1.44 4.87 11.84
C GLY A 60 -0.74 4.43 10.56
N LEU A 61 0.22 5.25 10.13
CA LEU A 61 1.10 5.01 8.99
C LEU A 61 2.35 4.27 9.48
N CYS A 62 2.76 3.22 8.78
CA CYS A 62 3.95 2.45 9.11
C CYS A 62 4.96 2.56 7.97
N ARG A 63 6.23 2.77 8.29
CA ARG A 63 7.35 2.64 7.35
C ARG A 63 8.19 1.43 7.73
N ASP A 64 8.45 0.56 6.77
CA ASP A 64 9.23 -0.66 6.91
C ASP A 64 10.46 -0.59 6.00
N ASP A 65 11.63 -0.76 6.60
CA ASP A 65 12.92 -0.81 5.89
C ASP A 65 13.43 -2.25 5.65
N GLY A 66 12.60 -3.25 5.95
CA GLY A 66 12.93 -4.67 5.86
C GLY A 66 13.55 -5.25 7.13
N TYR A 67 13.93 -4.40 8.09
CA TYR A 67 14.52 -4.80 9.38
C TYR A 67 13.70 -4.27 10.56
N SER A 68 13.13 -3.07 10.42
CA SER A 68 12.41 -2.37 11.46
C SER A 68 11.20 -1.61 10.93
N ILE A 69 10.18 -1.48 11.77
CA ILE A 69 8.99 -0.69 11.48
C ILE A 69 8.94 0.57 12.33
N LYS A 70 8.85 1.72 11.67
CA LYS A 70 8.57 3.01 12.29
C LYS A 70 7.08 3.33 12.15
N ILE A 71 6.41 3.56 13.27
CA ILE A 71 4.96 3.85 13.33
C ILE A 71 4.75 5.35 13.56
N PHE A 72 3.85 5.94 12.79
CA PHE A 72 3.40 7.32 12.90
C PHE A 72 1.90 7.35 13.19
N ARG A 73 1.54 7.74 14.42
CA ARG A 73 0.15 7.80 14.88
C ARG A 73 0.01 8.78 16.05
N SER A 74 -1.21 9.24 16.28
CA SER A 74 -1.58 9.84 17.57
C SER A 74 -1.74 8.78 18.64
N ASP A 75 -1.07 8.95 19.77
CA ASP A 75 -1.23 8.13 20.97
C ASP A 75 -0.87 8.93 22.24
N PHE A 76 -0.79 8.27 23.39
CA PHE A 76 -0.48 8.95 24.66
C PHE A 76 0.89 9.64 24.70
N LYS A 77 1.85 9.21 23.88
CA LYS A 77 3.21 9.81 23.83
C LYS A 77 3.28 10.94 22.82
N THR A 78 2.51 10.83 21.75
CA THR A 78 2.44 11.79 20.66
C THR A 78 0.98 12.17 20.41
N PRO A 79 0.35 12.88 21.36
CA PRO A 79 -1.01 13.37 21.15
C PRO A 79 -1.01 14.32 19.94
N ASP A 80 -2.12 14.33 19.22
CA ASP A 80 -2.41 15.31 18.16
C ASP A 80 -1.49 15.27 16.92
N LEU A 81 -0.73 14.19 16.70
CA LEU A 81 0.05 14.00 15.48
C LEU A 81 -0.85 13.92 14.22
N LEU A 82 -1.95 13.17 14.35
CA LEU A 82 -2.99 12.92 13.35
C LEU A 82 -4.38 13.08 14.01
N GLU A 83 -5.33 13.71 13.33
CA GLU A 83 -6.73 13.76 13.81
C GLU A 83 -7.41 12.38 13.69
N SER A 84 -6.97 11.55 12.73
CA SER A 84 -7.36 10.16 12.62
C SER A 84 -6.18 9.25 12.30
N ASN A 85 -6.03 8.15 13.05
CA ASN A 85 -5.04 7.10 12.76
C ASN A 85 -5.48 6.14 11.65
N TRP A 86 -6.62 6.37 11.00
CA TRP A 86 -7.12 5.53 9.93
C TRP A 86 -6.59 6.02 8.59
N ILE A 87 -5.63 5.31 8.02
CA ILE A 87 -4.96 5.71 6.77
C ILE A 87 -5.76 5.20 5.57
N THR A 88 -6.16 6.12 4.69
CA THR A 88 -7.09 5.87 3.58
C THR A 88 -6.41 5.87 2.22
N CYS A 89 -5.26 6.54 2.07
CA CYS A 89 -4.42 6.50 0.87
C CYS A 89 -2.98 6.91 1.18
N ILE A 90 -2.02 6.48 0.36
CA ILE A 90 -0.59 6.81 0.48
C ILE A 90 -0.05 7.01 -0.93
N THR A 91 0.77 8.05 -1.13
CA THR A 91 1.53 8.27 -2.36
C THR A 91 2.83 9.03 -2.04
N GLY A 92 3.74 9.11 -3.01
CA GLY A 92 5.01 9.83 -2.88
C GLY A 92 5.23 10.79 -4.04
N ASP A 93 5.86 11.93 -3.76
CA ASP A 93 6.08 12.96 -4.79
C ASP A 93 7.50 12.95 -5.40
N ASN A 94 7.77 13.94 -6.24
CA ASN A 94 9.08 14.11 -6.90
C ASN A 94 10.16 14.69 -5.96
N GLN A 95 9.78 15.10 -4.76
CA GLN A 95 10.70 15.59 -3.72
C GLN A 95 10.96 14.53 -2.65
N TYR A 96 10.63 13.26 -2.92
CA TYR A 96 10.78 12.12 -2.01
C TYR A 96 9.95 12.26 -0.72
N ARG A 97 8.91 13.10 -0.70
CA ARG A 97 8.00 13.22 0.45
C ARG A 97 6.87 12.23 0.33
N ILE A 98 6.24 11.91 1.46
CA ILE A 98 5.09 11.00 1.51
C ILE A 98 3.83 11.81 1.79
N TRP A 99 2.84 11.64 0.92
CA TRP A 99 1.51 12.18 1.09
C TRP A 99 0.59 11.05 1.51
N PHE A 100 -0.22 11.29 2.54
CA PHE A 100 -1.18 10.30 2.98
C PHE A 100 -2.47 10.95 3.45
N GLY A 101 -3.57 10.31 3.08
CA GLY A 101 -4.90 10.67 3.52
C GLY A 101 -5.24 9.90 4.79
N THR A 102 -6.04 10.53 5.63
CA THR A 102 -6.74 9.85 6.72
C THR A 102 -8.24 10.04 6.57
N LYS A 103 -9.03 9.47 7.48
CA LYS A 103 -10.46 9.81 7.59
C LYS A 103 -10.73 11.28 7.97
N ARG A 104 -9.71 12.01 8.43
CA ARG A 104 -9.77 13.40 8.90
C ARG A 104 -8.48 14.13 8.51
N GLY A 105 -8.39 14.53 7.24
CA GLY A 105 -7.34 15.39 6.74
C GLY A 105 -6.31 14.70 5.85
N LEU A 106 -5.62 15.55 5.09
CA LEU A 106 -4.48 15.24 4.23
C LEU A 106 -3.19 15.61 4.94
N TYR A 107 -2.21 14.72 4.93
CA TYR A 107 -0.94 14.93 5.61
C TYR A 107 0.25 14.77 4.66
N LEU A 108 1.28 15.57 4.94
CA LEU A 108 2.58 15.50 4.30
C LEU A 108 3.64 15.11 5.34
N LEU A 109 4.41 14.07 5.03
CA LEU A 109 5.59 13.65 5.78
C LEU A 109 6.86 13.98 4.99
N ASP A 110 7.73 14.80 5.58
CA ASP A 110 9.08 15.02 5.06
C ASP A 110 10.02 13.92 5.58
N LYS A 111 10.66 13.16 4.70
CA LYS A 111 11.52 12.03 5.10
C LYS A 111 12.88 12.47 5.65
N LYS A 112 13.28 13.74 5.51
CA LYS A 112 14.55 14.26 6.02
C LYS A 112 14.58 14.26 7.54
N ASP A 113 13.46 14.65 8.16
CA ASP A 113 13.31 14.79 9.61
C ASP A 113 12.13 13.98 10.16
N TYR A 114 11.34 13.34 9.28
CA TYR A 114 10.13 12.59 9.61
C TYR A 114 9.05 13.42 10.29
N GLN A 115 9.02 14.73 10.04
CA GLN A 115 7.96 15.61 10.50
C GLN A 115 6.71 15.45 9.66
N ILE A 116 5.57 15.38 10.33
CA ILE A 116 4.24 15.31 9.72
C ILE A 116 3.56 16.66 9.86
N ARG A 117 2.94 17.13 8.78
CA ARG A 117 2.17 18.37 8.76
C ARG A 117 0.81 18.09 8.14
N LEU A 118 -0.24 18.61 8.78
CA LEU A 118 -1.53 18.74 8.12
C LEU A 118 -1.36 19.66 6.91
N PHE A 119 -1.91 19.24 5.77
CA PHE A 119 -1.84 19.99 4.54
C PHE A 119 -3.24 20.39 4.10
N GLY A 120 -3.39 21.65 3.69
CA GLY A 120 -4.63 22.26 3.24
C GLY A 120 -5.19 23.30 4.20
N ASP A 121 -6.26 23.96 3.75
CA ASP A 121 -6.99 24.94 4.55
C ASP A 121 -7.90 24.24 5.58
N LYS A 122 -8.39 25.01 6.55
CA LYS A 122 -9.26 24.53 7.65
C LYS A 122 -10.50 23.74 7.20
N GLU A 123 -10.92 23.89 5.95
CA GLU A 123 -12.07 23.17 5.40
C GLU A 123 -11.79 21.69 5.18
N ILE A 124 -10.56 21.31 4.78
CA ILE A 124 -10.23 19.91 4.46
C ILE A 124 -9.67 19.14 5.66
N GLU A 125 -9.35 19.83 6.76
CA GLU A 125 -8.84 19.26 8.00
C GLU A 125 -9.74 18.11 8.52
N HIS A 126 -11.05 18.22 8.33
CA HIS A 126 -12.01 17.22 8.82
C HIS A 126 -12.55 16.28 7.74
N TRP A 127 -12.04 16.35 6.51
CA TRP A 127 -12.53 15.52 5.40
C TRP A 127 -11.84 14.17 5.35
N SER A 128 -12.59 13.14 4.93
CA SER A 128 -11.97 11.87 4.53
C SER A 128 -11.27 12.06 3.20
N ILE A 129 -9.99 11.69 3.14
CA ILE A 129 -9.21 11.77 1.92
C ILE A 129 -9.08 10.36 1.36
N ASP A 130 -9.87 9.99 0.36
CA ASP A 130 -9.95 8.60 -0.08
C ASP A 130 -8.87 8.22 -1.11
N ALA A 131 -8.35 9.21 -1.84
CA ALA A 131 -7.29 9.05 -2.82
C ALA A 131 -6.51 10.35 -3.00
N ILE A 132 -5.24 10.23 -3.41
CA ILE A 132 -4.37 11.34 -3.81
C ILE A 132 -3.77 10.96 -5.15
N LEU A 133 -3.82 11.87 -6.11
CA LEU A 133 -3.23 11.70 -7.43
C LEU A 133 -2.16 12.76 -7.60
N ILE A 134 -1.01 12.39 -8.18
CA ILE A 134 0.06 13.34 -8.46
C ILE A 134 0.19 13.44 -9.98
N ALA A 135 -0.04 14.64 -10.50
CA ALA A 135 0.12 14.91 -11.92
C ALA A 135 1.61 14.93 -12.31
N THR A 136 1.90 14.80 -13.60
CA THR A 136 3.28 14.73 -14.11
C THR A 136 4.08 16.01 -13.85
N ASP A 137 3.40 17.15 -13.72
CA ASP A 137 4.00 18.43 -13.35
C ASP A 137 4.25 18.58 -11.84
N GLY A 138 3.85 17.59 -11.04
CA GLY A 138 4.00 17.58 -9.58
C GLY A 138 2.81 18.17 -8.81
N THR A 139 1.72 18.57 -9.49
CA THR A 139 0.47 19.00 -8.85
C THR A 139 -0.21 17.83 -8.15
N ILE A 140 -0.85 18.11 -7.01
CA ILE A 140 -1.49 17.13 -6.11
C ILE A 140 -2.97 17.46 -5.98
#